data_AF-A0A1F8PBB9-F1
#
_entry.id   AF-A0A1F8PBB9-F1
#
_cell.length_a   1.000
_cell.length_b   1.000
_cell.length_c   1.000
_cell.angle_alpha   90.00
_cell.angle_beta   90.00
_cell.angle_gamma   90.00
#
_symmetry.space_group_name_H-M   'P 1'
#
loop_
_entity.id
_entity.type
_entity.pdbx_description
1 polymer ?
#
loop_
_entity_poly.entity_id
_entity_poly.type
_entity_poly.pdbx_seq_one_letter_code
_entity_poly.pdbx_strand_id
1 'polypeptide(L)'
;MFNVKATVVEIIGDQEKFPCHASHKIGDEVIFDGESYKGRLCVDLWPGVTAKAAALHAAGPRYVEPVNHYVFQYVSVSQADPSKKIYDGLGYRNVLEGYDIPPYHMAQLGGGNKAFRWPPPSEKRVRPVRVICPDIRTAVVVQLEAFDVSSGGFCLPYYRRQMVILDRVLKKQGIQANKILDEFTKEEQLEIYPPLSPIEVQVLVEELDIVGHMELKEGKAYVTKKGEAKVADFKKGLKPEEKKALKV
;
A
#
# COMPACT_ATOMS: atom_id res chain seq x y z
N MET A 1 4.30 10.23 2.09
CA MET A 1 4.58 9.39 0.90
C MET A 1 5.41 8.18 1.31
N PHE A 2 5.35 7.12 0.52
CA PHE A 2 5.81 5.79 0.95
C PHE A 2 6.88 5.20 0.03
N ASN A 3 7.86 4.51 0.61
CA ASN A 3 8.65 3.54 -0.15
C ASN A 3 7.75 2.37 -0.53
N VAL A 4 7.86 1.93 -1.79
CA VAL A 4 7.07 0.82 -2.32
C VAL A 4 8.00 -0.33 -2.66
N LYS A 5 7.63 -1.52 -2.21
CA LYS A 5 8.32 -2.76 -2.54
C LYS A 5 7.46 -3.58 -3.47
N ALA A 6 8.07 -4.09 -4.52
CA ALA A 6 7.49 -5.01 -5.47
C ALA A 6 8.21 -6.37 -5.33
N THR A 7 7.50 -7.40 -4.90
CA THR A 7 8.05 -8.74 -4.62
C THR A 7 7.42 -9.76 -5.56
N VAL A 8 8.23 -10.62 -6.18
CA VAL A 8 7.72 -11.79 -6.91
C VAL A 8 7.15 -12.79 -5.90
N VAL A 9 5.84 -13.01 -5.95
CA VAL A 9 5.14 -13.88 -4.97
C VAL A 9 4.70 -15.21 -5.56
N GLU A 10 4.62 -15.30 -6.89
CA GLU A 10 4.12 -16.48 -7.58
C GLU A 10 4.62 -16.49 -9.02
N ILE A 11 4.77 -17.69 -9.59
CA ILE A 11 4.99 -17.87 -11.02
C ILE A 11 4.00 -18.92 -11.51
N ILE A 12 3.10 -18.50 -12.38
CA ILE A 12 1.98 -19.28 -12.91
C ILE A 12 2.40 -19.85 -14.27
N GLY A 13 1.97 -21.06 -14.61
CA GLY A 13 2.19 -21.68 -15.92
C GLY A 13 3.18 -22.85 -15.90
N ASP A 14 3.61 -23.27 -17.09
CA ASP A 14 4.52 -24.42 -17.26
C ASP A 14 5.97 -23.91 -17.38
N GLN A 15 6.65 -23.80 -16.25
CA GLN A 15 8.04 -23.31 -16.21
C GLN A 15 9.05 -24.27 -16.82
N GLU A 16 8.75 -25.56 -16.91
CA GLU A 16 9.65 -26.54 -17.50
C GLU A 16 9.72 -26.35 -19.02
N LYS A 17 8.58 -26.11 -19.66
CA LYS A 17 8.51 -25.86 -21.11
C LYS A 17 8.72 -24.40 -21.50
N PHE A 18 8.29 -23.47 -20.66
CA PHE A 18 8.32 -22.03 -20.92
C PHE A 18 8.92 -21.28 -19.73
N PRO A 19 10.24 -21.36 -19.49
CA PRO A 19 10.85 -20.70 -18.34
C PRO A 19 10.78 -19.17 -18.47
N CYS A 20 10.75 -18.48 -17.33
CA CYS A 20 10.87 -17.02 -17.31
C CYS A 20 12.20 -16.59 -17.96
N HIS A 21 12.16 -15.84 -19.07
CA HIS A 21 13.37 -15.36 -19.75
C HIS A 21 14.17 -14.34 -18.92
N ALA A 22 13.50 -13.64 -17.99
CA ALA A 22 14.18 -12.81 -17.01
C ALA A 22 14.72 -13.62 -15.81
N SER A 23 14.47 -14.93 -15.76
CA SER A 23 14.92 -15.83 -14.68
C SER A 23 14.55 -15.33 -13.29
N HIS A 24 13.34 -14.76 -13.15
CA HIS A 24 12.81 -14.34 -11.85
C HIS A 24 12.54 -15.55 -10.96
N LYS A 25 12.72 -15.35 -9.66
CA LYS A 25 12.42 -16.32 -8.61
C LYS A 25 11.43 -15.72 -7.62
N ILE A 26 10.67 -16.59 -6.96
CA ILE A 26 9.85 -16.17 -5.82
C ILE A 26 10.77 -15.55 -4.77
N GLY A 27 10.42 -14.35 -4.31
CA GLY A 27 11.22 -13.55 -3.41
C GLY A 27 12.15 -12.53 -4.07
N ASP A 28 12.24 -12.47 -5.40
CA ASP A 28 12.95 -11.37 -6.07
C ASP A 28 12.22 -10.04 -5.80
N GLU A 29 12.98 -8.98 -5.50
CA GLU A 29 12.45 -7.69 -5.06
C GLU A 29 12.97 -6.50 -5.87
N VAL A 30 12.11 -5.49 -6.00
CA VAL A 30 12.42 -4.16 -6.49
C VAL A 30 11.84 -3.14 -5.54
N ILE A 31 12.63 -2.15 -5.17
CA ILE A 31 12.23 -1.08 -4.24
C ILE A 31 12.19 0.24 -5.00
N PHE A 32 11.07 0.94 -4.91
CA PHE A 32 10.96 2.35 -5.26
C PHE A 32 11.05 3.20 -4.00
N ASP A 33 12.07 4.06 -3.92
CA ASP A 33 12.34 4.89 -2.73
C ASP A 33 11.86 6.36 -2.84
N GLY A 34 11.05 6.66 -3.86
CA GLY A 34 10.58 8.00 -4.19
C GLY A 34 11.48 8.75 -5.18
N GLU A 35 12.65 8.20 -5.50
CA GLU A 35 13.61 8.79 -6.44
C GLU A 35 14.11 7.77 -7.46
N SER A 36 14.38 6.56 -7.00
CA SER A 36 15.03 5.51 -7.78
C SER A 36 14.35 4.17 -7.60
N TYR A 37 14.45 3.32 -8.61
CA TYR A 37 14.10 1.91 -8.52
C TYR A 37 15.39 1.09 -8.34
N LYS A 38 15.44 0.28 -7.29
CA LYS A 38 16.58 -0.58 -6.94
C LYS A 38 16.14 -2.03 -6.93
N GLY A 39 16.79 -2.85 -7.75
CA GLY A 39 16.46 -4.27 -7.90
C GLY A 39 16.44 -4.67 -9.37
N ARG A 40 16.01 -5.90 -9.64
CA ARG A 40 15.95 -6.47 -10.99
C ARG A 40 14.50 -6.78 -11.34
N LEU A 41 14.00 -6.18 -12.42
CA LEU A 41 12.70 -6.51 -13.01
C LEU A 41 12.83 -6.77 -14.51
N CYS A 42 11.93 -7.57 -15.05
CA CYS A 42 11.80 -7.72 -16.50
C CYS A 42 11.29 -6.41 -17.09
N VAL A 43 11.78 -6.05 -18.28
CA VAL A 43 11.39 -4.79 -18.94
C VAL A 43 9.90 -4.72 -19.26
N ASP A 44 9.28 -5.86 -19.56
CA ASP A 44 7.86 -5.95 -19.90
C ASP A 44 6.94 -5.82 -18.67
N LEU A 45 7.49 -6.01 -17.47
CA LEU A 45 6.76 -5.80 -16.20
C LEU A 45 6.81 -4.35 -15.74
N TRP A 46 7.81 -3.56 -16.17
CA TRP A 46 8.01 -2.19 -15.68
C TRP A 46 6.78 -1.31 -15.85
N PRO A 47 6.11 -1.23 -17.01
CA PRO A 47 4.96 -0.33 -17.18
C PRO A 47 3.82 -0.60 -16.19
N GLY A 48 3.56 -1.87 -15.89
CA GLY A 48 2.56 -2.27 -14.90
C GLY A 48 3.00 -1.94 -13.47
N VAL A 49 4.25 -2.25 -13.14
CA VAL A 49 4.79 -2.01 -11.79
C VAL A 49 4.92 -0.53 -11.46
N THR A 50 5.45 0.30 -12.37
CA THR A 50 5.65 1.73 -12.10
C THR A 50 4.34 2.49 -11.90
N ALA A 51 3.30 2.17 -12.68
CA ALA A 51 1.98 2.78 -12.51
C ALA A 51 1.38 2.49 -11.12
N LYS A 52 1.47 1.24 -10.67
CA LYS A 52 0.98 0.83 -9.35
C LYS A 52 1.86 1.33 -8.22
N ALA A 53 3.17 1.36 -8.41
CA ALA A 53 4.12 1.91 -7.46
C ALA A 53 3.90 3.41 -7.24
N ALA A 54 3.62 4.18 -8.29
CA ALA A 54 3.29 5.60 -8.15
C ALA A 54 2.02 5.83 -7.32
N ALA A 55 0.97 5.03 -7.54
CA ALA A 55 -0.26 5.12 -6.77
C ALA A 55 -0.06 4.77 -5.28
N LEU A 56 0.68 3.69 -5.01
CA LEU A 56 1.04 3.29 -3.64
C LEU A 56 2.00 4.28 -2.98
N HIS A 57 2.91 4.90 -3.71
CA HIS A 57 3.83 5.91 -3.18
C HIS A 57 3.06 7.14 -2.66
N ALA A 58 2.02 7.55 -3.37
CA ALA A 58 1.18 8.68 -2.98
C ALA A 58 0.22 8.34 -1.83
N ALA A 59 -0.51 7.22 -1.93
CA ALA A 59 -1.62 6.92 -1.01
C ALA A 59 -1.27 5.88 0.07
N GLY A 60 -0.18 5.13 -0.07
CA GLY A 60 0.17 4.02 0.81
C GLY A 60 -0.86 2.88 0.73
N PRO A 61 -1.05 2.12 1.82
CA PRO A 61 -2.06 1.05 1.91
C PRO A 61 -3.52 1.53 1.74
N ARG A 62 -3.75 2.85 1.69
CA ARG A 62 -5.07 3.42 1.37
C ARG A 62 -5.42 3.28 -0.12
N TYR A 63 -4.42 3.06 -1.00
CA TYR A 63 -4.69 2.74 -2.39
C TYR A 63 -5.30 1.34 -2.49
N VAL A 64 -6.41 1.26 -3.21
CA VAL A 64 -7.16 0.02 -3.43
C VAL A 64 -7.50 -0.10 -4.90
N GLU A 65 -7.30 -1.29 -5.46
CA GLU A 65 -7.67 -1.57 -6.85
C GLU A 65 -9.18 -1.40 -7.07
N PRO A 66 -9.63 -0.89 -8.24
CA PRO A 66 -11.04 -0.71 -8.53
C PRO A 66 -11.86 -1.99 -8.35
N VAL A 67 -11.25 -3.14 -8.65
CA VAL A 67 -11.88 -4.46 -8.49
C VAL A 67 -12.30 -4.74 -7.05
N ASN A 68 -11.71 -4.09 -6.05
CA ASN A 68 -12.10 -4.23 -4.63
C ASN A 68 -13.41 -3.50 -4.27
N HIS A 69 -13.99 -2.71 -5.19
CA HIS A 69 -15.21 -1.92 -4.96
C HIS A 69 -16.45 -2.44 -5.67
N TYR A 70 -16.31 -3.45 -6.52
CA TYR A 70 -17.46 -3.95 -7.28
C TYR A 70 -18.41 -4.76 -6.41
N VAL A 71 -19.63 -4.24 -6.25
CA VAL A 71 -20.71 -4.86 -5.46
C VAL A 71 -21.07 -6.27 -5.92
N PHE A 72 -20.92 -6.56 -7.23
CA PHE A 72 -21.25 -7.86 -7.80
C PHE A 72 -20.36 -9.01 -7.28
N GLN A 73 -19.25 -8.71 -6.59
CA GLN A 73 -18.42 -9.73 -5.95
C GLN A 73 -19.02 -10.30 -4.66
N TYR A 74 -20.04 -9.62 -4.11
CA TYR A 74 -20.66 -9.93 -2.83
C TYR A 74 -22.10 -10.42 -2.99
N VAL A 75 -22.45 -10.94 -4.18
CA VAL A 75 -23.77 -11.51 -4.47
C VAL A 75 -23.61 -12.87 -5.13
N SER A 76 -24.68 -13.68 -5.11
CA SER A 76 -24.71 -14.93 -5.86
C SER A 76 -24.68 -14.68 -7.37
N VAL A 77 -24.38 -15.72 -8.14
CA VAL A 77 -24.68 -15.72 -9.59
C VAL A 77 -26.18 -15.51 -9.85
N SER A 78 -26.49 -15.02 -11.04
CA SER A 78 -27.85 -14.75 -11.49
C SER A 78 -28.14 -15.42 -12.84
N GLN A 79 -29.42 -15.69 -13.08
CA GLN A 79 -29.91 -16.24 -14.35
C GLN A 79 -31.06 -15.38 -14.86
N ALA A 80 -31.16 -15.22 -16.18
CA ALA A 80 -32.28 -14.52 -16.80
C ALA A 80 -33.62 -15.20 -16.44
N ASP A 81 -34.57 -14.38 -16.02
CA ASP A 81 -35.96 -14.72 -15.73
C ASP A 81 -36.83 -13.47 -16.01
N PRO A 82 -37.42 -13.34 -17.21
CA PRO A 82 -38.22 -12.18 -17.59
C PRO A 82 -39.37 -11.86 -16.63
N SER A 83 -39.89 -12.86 -15.90
CA SER A 83 -40.94 -12.65 -14.90
C SER A 83 -40.48 -11.81 -13.71
N LYS A 84 -39.16 -11.75 -13.46
CA LYS A 84 -38.56 -10.94 -12.38
C LYS A 84 -38.33 -9.49 -12.75
N LYS A 85 -38.55 -9.10 -14.01
CA LYS A 85 -38.34 -7.71 -14.48
C LYS A 85 -39.16 -6.71 -13.68
N ILE A 86 -40.29 -7.13 -13.11
CA ILE A 86 -41.12 -6.28 -12.24
C ILE A 86 -40.41 -5.85 -10.95
N TYR A 87 -39.41 -6.62 -10.50
CA TYR A 87 -38.69 -6.40 -9.24
C TYR A 87 -37.36 -5.69 -9.45
N ASP A 88 -36.57 -6.10 -10.45
CA ASP A 88 -35.20 -5.61 -10.68
C ASP A 88 -35.04 -4.76 -11.95
N GLY A 89 -36.10 -4.59 -12.74
CA GLY A 89 -36.11 -3.84 -14.00
C GLY A 89 -35.46 -4.57 -15.20
N LEU A 90 -34.75 -5.68 -14.98
CA LEU A 90 -33.94 -6.36 -15.99
C LEU A 90 -34.35 -7.83 -16.24
N GLY A 91 -34.97 -8.48 -15.26
CA GLY A 91 -35.44 -9.86 -15.35
C GLY A 91 -34.36 -10.86 -14.98
N TYR A 92 -33.83 -10.81 -13.76
CA TYR A 92 -32.92 -11.81 -13.22
C TYR A 92 -33.46 -12.45 -11.95
N ARG A 93 -33.13 -13.74 -11.77
CA ARG A 93 -33.31 -14.48 -10.52
C ARG A 93 -31.95 -14.91 -9.96
N ASN A 94 -31.85 -15.04 -8.65
CA ASN A 94 -30.65 -15.57 -8.00
C ASN A 94 -30.49 -17.07 -8.26
N VAL A 95 -29.25 -17.53 -8.39
CA VAL A 95 -28.86 -18.94 -8.40
C VAL A 95 -28.00 -19.19 -7.16
N LEU A 96 -28.55 -19.84 -6.14
CA LEU A 96 -27.91 -19.93 -4.82
C LEU A 96 -26.96 -21.12 -4.72
N GLU A 97 -27.20 -22.15 -5.51
CA GLU A 97 -26.36 -23.35 -5.62
C GLU A 97 -24.97 -23.02 -6.17
N GLY A 98 -24.84 -21.90 -6.90
CA GLY A 98 -23.61 -21.48 -7.55
C GLY A 98 -23.25 -22.33 -8.77
N TYR A 99 -22.03 -22.11 -9.29
CA TYR A 99 -21.43 -22.93 -10.34
C TYR A 99 -19.99 -23.23 -9.97
N ASP A 100 -19.49 -24.38 -10.38
CA ASP A 100 -18.06 -24.63 -10.37
C ASP A 100 -17.39 -23.74 -11.41
N ILE A 101 -16.40 -22.97 -10.97
CA ILE A 101 -15.60 -22.12 -11.85
C ILE A 101 -14.59 -23.03 -12.56
N PRO A 102 -14.64 -23.15 -13.91
CA PRO A 102 -13.71 -24.00 -14.63
C PRO A 102 -12.25 -23.61 -14.40
N PRO A 103 -11.30 -24.54 -14.59
CA PRO A 103 -9.90 -24.20 -14.70
C PRO A 103 -9.68 -23.07 -15.70
N TYR A 104 -8.77 -22.14 -15.37
CA TYR A 104 -8.39 -20.99 -16.21
C TYR A 104 -9.49 -19.95 -16.50
N HIS A 105 -10.68 -20.06 -15.91
CA HIS A 105 -11.70 -19.02 -16.02
C HIS A 105 -11.28 -17.73 -15.29
N MET A 106 -11.66 -16.55 -15.80
CA MET A 106 -11.27 -15.25 -15.23
C MET A 106 -11.69 -15.06 -13.76
N ALA A 107 -12.77 -15.72 -13.33
CA ALA A 107 -13.19 -15.71 -11.92
C ALA A 107 -12.17 -16.38 -10.98
N GLN A 108 -11.22 -17.19 -11.49
CA GLN A 108 -10.09 -17.70 -10.70
C GLN A 108 -9.21 -16.56 -10.17
N LEU A 109 -9.01 -15.50 -10.95
CA LEU A 109 -8.37 -14.25 -10.51
C LEU A 109 -9.20 -13.50 -9.44
N GLY A 110 -10.49 -13.84 -9.37
CA GLY A 110 -11.54 -13.34 -8.49
C GLY A 110 -11.60 -13.95 -7.08
N GLY A 111 -10.78 -14.95 -6.78
CA GLY A 111 -10.97 -15.82 -5.61
C GLY A 111 -11.59 -17.19 -5.96
N GLY A 112 -11.62 -17.55 -7.25
CA GLY A 112 -12.01 -18.87 -7.74
C GLY A 112 -13.38 -19.30 -7.30
N ASN A 113 -13.51 -20.55 -6.89
CA ASN A 113 -14.77 -21.12 -6.42
C ASN A 113 -15.36 -20.41 -5.20
N LYS A 114 -14.62 -19.53 -4.51
CA LYS A 114 -15.16 -18.72 -3.40
C LYS A 114 -15.85 -17.43 -3.86
N ALA A 115 -15.72 -17.05 -5.13
CA ALA A 115 -16.46 -15.93 -5.69
C ALA A 115 -17.91 -16.35 -5.98
N PHE A 116 -18.84 -15.40 -5.88
CA PHE A 116 -20.26 -15.58 -6.24
C PHE A 116 -21.03 -16.69 -5.49
N ARG A 117 -20.53 -17.13 -4.33
CA ARG A 117 -21.21 -18.15 -3.51
C ARG A 117 -22.32 -17.56 -2.66
N TRP A 118 -23.29 -18.43 -2.33
CA TRP A 118 -24.26 -18.20 -1.27
C TRP A 118 -23.89 -19.03 -0.01
N PRO A 119 -24.02 -18.47 1.21
CA PRO A 119 -24.23 -17.05 1.48
C PRO A 119 -23.02 -16.22 1.00
N PRO A 120 -23.21 -14.94 0.66
CA PRO A 120 -22.10 -14.07 0.29
C PRO A 120 -21.13 -13.89 1.45
N PRO A 121 -19.85 -13.53 1.19
CA PRO A 121 -18.89 -13.25 2.24
C PRO A 121 -19.41 -12.19 3.22
N SER A 122 -19.26 -12.44 4.53
CA SER A 122 -19.62 -11.49 5.59
C SER A 122 -18.66 -10.30 5.71
N GLU A 123 -17.52 -10.35 5.01
CA GLU A 123 -16.47 -9.35 5.07
C GLU A 123 -16.03 -8.91 3.67
N LYS A 124 -15.72 -7.63 3.54
CA LYS A 124 -15.11 -7.06 2.33
C LYS A 124 -13.72 -7.64 2.16
N ARG A 125 -13.42 -8.23 1.00
CA ARG A 125 -12.08 -8.70 0.66
C ARG A 125 -11.30 -7.58 -0.04
N VAL A 126 -10.30 -7.03 0.64
CA VAL A 126 -9.33 -6.13 0.01
C VAL A 126 -8.20 -6.97 -0.54
N ARG A 127 -8.05 -7.01 -1.86
CA ARG A 127 -6.97 -7.76 -2.51
C ARG A 127 -5.69 -6.93 -2.52
N PRO A 128 -4.51 -7.58 -2.37
CA PRO A 128 -3.23 -6.93 -2.58
C PRO A 128 -3.11 -6.34 -3.99
N VAL A 129 -2.34 -5.27 -4.12
CA VAL A 129 -2.00 -4.68 -5.41
C VAL A 129 -1.02 -5.63 -6.11
N ARG A 130 -1.38 -6.10 -7.31
CA ARG A 130 -0.58 -7.06 -8.06
C ARG A 130 -0.45 -6.67 -9.52
N VAL A 131 0.69 -7.04 -10.11
CA VAL A 131 0.96 -6.97 -11.54
C VAL A 131 1.30 -8.38 -12.01
N ILE A 132 0.64 -8.82 -13.08
CA ILE A 132 0.87 -10.12 -13.69
C ILE A 132 1.60 -9.90 -15.00
N CYS A 133 2.68 -10.65 -15.21
CA CYS A 133 3.43 -10.65 -16.47
C CYS A 133 2.50 -10.99 -17.64
N PRO A 134 2.61 -10.26 -18.78
CA PRO A 134 1.73 -10.49 -19.92
C PRO A 134 2.03 -11.78 -20.69
N ASP A 135 3.07 -12.54 -20.35
CA ASP A 135 3.36 -13.82 -21.00
C ASP A 135 2.29 -14.85 -20.60
N ILE A 136 1.48 -15.23 -21.58
CA ILE A 136 0.34 -16.14 -21.42
C ILE A 136 0.74 -17.61 -21.19
N ARG A 137 2.03 -17.96 -21.35
CA ARG A 137 2.54 -19.33 -21.15
C ARG A 137 3.03 -19.54 -19.73
N THR A 138 3.80 -18.56 -19.23
CA THR A 138 4.34 -18.51 -17.88
C THR A 138 4.37 -17.06 -17.40
N ALA A 139 3.61 -16.76 -16.36
CA ALA A 139 3.46 -15.41 -15.85
C ALA A 139 4.04 -15.26 -14.44
N VAL A 140 4.98 -14.34 -14.28
CA VAL A 140 5.44 -13.86 -12.97
C VAL A 140 4.38 -12.95 -12.36
N VAL A 141 4.03 -13.18 -11.10
CA VAL A 141 3.13 -12.33 -10.33
C VAL A 141 3.94 -11.52 -9.33
N VAL A 142 3.84 -10.21 -9.44
CA VAL A 142 4.50 -9.24 -8.56
C VAL A 142 3.45 -8.62 -7.65
N GLN A 143 3.66 -8.68 -6.34
CA GLN A 143 2.83 -8.00 -5.37
C GLN A 143 3.52 -6.71 -4.91
N LEU A 144 2.76 -5.62 -4.81
CA LEU A 144 3.28 -4.33 -4.39
C LEU A 144 2.70 -3.93 -3.03
N GLU A 145 3.56 -3.39 -2.16
CA GLU A 145 3.19 -2.89 -0.84
C GLU A 145 3.99 -1.64 -0.46
N ALA A 146 3.33 -0.71 0.23
CA ALA A 146 3.99 0.39 0.92
C ALA A 146 4.53 -0.11 2.26
N PHE A 147 5.82 0.06 2.53
CA PHE A 147 6.48 -0.59 3.69
C PHE A 147 7.22 0.37 4.63
N ASP A 148 7.50 1.58 4.18
CA ASP A 148 8.23 2.63 4.92
C ASP A 148 7.87 4.02 4.37
N VAL A 149 8.26 5.09 5.06
CA VAL A 149 8.19 6.46 4.56
C VAL A 149 9.33 6.75 3.58
N SER A 150 9.02 7.48 2.51
CA SER A 150 9.99 7.78 1.47
C SER A 150 10.96 8.88 1.87
N SER A 151 12.26 8.64 1.64
CA SER A 151 13.34 9.57 2.01
C SER A 151 14.13 10.11 0.81
N GLY A 152 13.82 9.68 -0.42
CA GLY A 152 14.51 10.07 -1.65
C GLY A 152 13.87 11.26 -2.38
N GLY A 153 14.66 11.93 -3.21
CA GLY A 153 14.20 12.93 -4.17
C GLY A 153 13.36 14.04 -3.53
N PHE A 154 12.20 14.34 -4.14
CA PHE A 154 11.32 15.42 -3.68
C PHE A 154 10.62 15.13 -2.32
N CYS A 155 10.68 13.88 -1.83
CA CYS A 155 10.10 13.49 -0.54
C CYS A 155 10.96 13.91 0.66
N LEU A 156 12.23 14.23 0.43
CA LEU A 156 13.20 14.49 1.50
C LEU A 156 12.74 15.55 2.53
N PRO A 157 12.11 16.68 2.17
CA PRO A 157 11.61 17.64 3.16
C PRO A 157 10.54 17.06 4.09
N TYR A 158 9.57 16.32 3.53
CA TYR A 158 8.51 15.65 4.30
C TYR A 158 9.07 14.57 5.21
N TYR A 159 10.02 13.77 4.69
CA TYR A 159 10.73 12.79 5.49
C TYR A 159 11.42 13.40 6.70
N ARG A 160 12.14 14.51 6.51
CA ARG A 160 12.82 15.20 7.63
C ARG A 160 11.81 15.72 8.64
N ARG A 161 10.65 16.25 8.21
CA ARG A 161 9.54 16.61 9.12
C ARG A 161 9.06 15.41 9.93
N GLN A 162 8.79 14.29 9.26
CA GLN A 162 8.35 13.04 9.92
C GLN A 162 9.38 12.54 10.94
N MET A 163 10.67 12.59 10.63
CA MET A 163 11.71 12.17 11.57
C MET A 163 11.83 13.09 12.79
N VAL A 164 11.69 14.40 12.61
CA VAL A 164 11.66 15.34 13.74
C VAL A 164 10.39 15.16 14.58
N ILE A 165 9.23 14.93 13.95
CA ILE A 165 7.98 14.59 14.66
C ILE A 165 8.19 13.33 15.50
N LEU A 166 8.72 12.24 14.91
CA LEU A 166 9.04 11.03 15.66
C LEU A 166 9.99 11.32 16.83
N ASP A 167 11.06 12.09 16.64
CA ASP A 167 11.99 12.44 17.71
C ASP A 167 11.31 13.22 18.86
N ARG A 168 10.40 14.17 18.56
CA ARG A 168 9.64 14.92 19.56
C ARG A 168 8.71 14.00 20.35
N VAL A 169 7.96 13.14 19.67
CA VAL A 169 7.06 12.17 20.32
C VAL A 169 7.87 11.14 21.12
N LEU A 170 9.03 10.71 20.63
CA LEU A 170 9.91 9.78 21.35
C LEU A 170 10.37 10.36 22.70
N LYS A 171 10.69 11.67 22.73
CA LYS A 171 11.05 12.39 23.96
C LYS A 171 9.85 12.62 24.89
N LYS A 172 8.61 12.54 24.38
CA LYS A 172 7.36 12.81 25.10
C LYS A 172 6.25 11.82 24.68
N GLN A 173 6.47 10.55 25.00
CA GLN A 173 5.55 9.46 24.68
C GLN A 173 4.15 9.73 25.23
N GLY A 174 3.12 9.43 24.45
CA GLY A 174 1.72 9.61 24.84
C GLY A 174 1.21 11.05 24.76
N ILE A 175 1.91 11.94 24.04
CA ILE A 175 1.40 13.26 23.68
C ILE A 175 0.11 13.12 22.85
N GLN A 176 -0.87 13.99 23.09
CA GLN A 176 -2.07 14.07 22.27
C GLN A 176 -1.70 14.41 20.82
N ALA A 177 -2.19 13.66 19.84
CA ALA A 177 -1.80 13.82 18.44
C ALA A 177 -2.07 15.24 17.91
N ASN A 178 -3.20 15.83 18.31
CA ASN A 178 -3.57 17.21 17.99
C ASN A 178 -2.74 18.29 18.73
N LYS A 179 -1.84 17.88 19.63
CA LYS A 179 -0.91 18.75 20.38
C LYS A 179 0.54 18.60 19.95
N ILE A 180 0.86 17.69 19.01
CA ILE A 180 2.23 17.52 18.50
C ILE A 180 2.76 18.82 17.89
N LEU A 181 1.91 19.60 17.22
CA LEU A 181 2.30 20.89 16.63
C LEU A 181 2.83 21.88 17.68
N ASP A 182 2.35 21.81 18.93
CA ASP A 182 2.75 22.70 20.03
C ASP A 182 4.20 22.43 20.50
N GLU A 183 4.81 21.30 20.09
CA GLU A 183 6.22 20.97 20.36
C GLU A 183 7.20 21.65 19.39
N PHE A 184 6.70 22.46 18.45
CA PHE A 184 7.49 23.18 17.45
C PHE A 184 7.39 24.69 17.66
N THR A 185 8.51 25.41 17.53
CA THR A 185 8.51 26.88 17.55
C THR A 185 7.82 27.45 16.32
N LYS A 186 7.41 28.72 16.36
CA LYS A 186 6.81 29.39 15.19
C LYS A 186 7.74 29.42 13.96
N GLU A 187 9.04 29.60 14.20
CA GLU A 187 10.07 29.48 13.15
C GLU A 187 10.08 28.07 12.54
N GLU A 188 10.11 27.02 13.37
CA GLU A 188 10.05 25.64 12.88
C GLU A 188 8.76 25.33 12.13
N GLN A 189 7.63 25.94 12.52
CA GLN A 189 6.34 25.76 11.87
C GLN A 189 6.26 26.47 10.51
N LEU A 190 6.81 27.68 10.37
CA LEU A 190 6.53 28.56 9.23
C LEU A 190 7.71 28.71 8.25
N GLU A 191 8.95 28.72 8.74
CA GLU A 191 10.14 29.07 7.93
C GLU A 191 10.85 27.85 7.33
N ILE A 192 10.50 26.64 7.78
CA ILE A 192 11.06 25.39 7.26
C ILE A 192 10.01 24.73 6.34
N TYR A 193 10.42 24.24 5.17
CA TYR A 193 9.49 23.56 4.24
C TYR A 193 9.37 22.05 4.54
N PRO A 194 8.17 21.45 4.42
CA PRO A 194 6.87 22.12 4.31
C PRO A 194 6.47 22.79 5.63
N PRO A 195 5.65 23.87 5.60
CA PRO A 195 5.09 24.47 6.81
C PRO A 195 4.25 23.46 7.60
N LEU A 196 4.40 23.45 8.92
CA LEU A 196 3.61 22.60 9.80
C LEU A 196 2.31 23.31 10.19
N SER A 197 1.21 22.88 9.59
CA SER A 197 -0.15 23.22 10.01
C SER A 197 -0.77 22.04 10.77
N PRO A 198 -1.91 22.21 11.47
CA PRO A 198 -2.57 21.10 12.15
C PRO A 198 -2.87 19.92 11.22
N ILE A 199 -3.32 20.19 9.99
CA ILE A 199 -3.63 19.14 9.01
C ILE A 199 -2.37 18.49 8.45
N GLU A 200 -1.29 19.25 8.23
CA GLU A 200 -0.01 18.70 7.76
C GLU A 200 0.57 17.75 8.81
N VAL A 201 0.62 18.16 10.07
CA VAL A 201 1.08 17.29 11.16
C VAL A 201 0.23 16.03 11.26
N GLN A 202 -1.10 16.17 11.16
CA GLN A 202 -2.01 15.02 11.14
C GLN A 202 -1.65 14.03 10.02
N VAL A 203 -1.53 14.51 8.77
CA VAL A 203 -1.21 13.66 7.61
C VAL A 203 0.14 12.96 7.81
N LEU A 204 1.18 13.68 8.22
CA LEU A 204 2.52 13.11 8.42
C LEU A 204 2.53 12.06 9.55
N VAL A 205 1.76 12.28 10.61
CA VAL A 205 1.60 11.34 11.74
C VAL A 205 0.82 10.09 11.32
N GLU A 206 -0.26 10.23 10.56
CA GLU A 206 -1.01 9.10 10.01
C GLU A 206 -0.13 8.22 9.12
N GLU A 207 0.74 8.80 8.29
CA GLU A 207 1.66 8.01 7.48
C GLU A 207 2.67 7.22 8.31
N LEU A 208 3.15 7.80 9.42
CA LEU A 208 4.05 7.13 10.37
C LEU A 208 3.37 5.98 11.10
N ASP A 209 2.08 6.14 11.45
CA ASP A 209 1.23 5.11 12.03
C ASP A 209 0.99 3.96 11.03
N ILE A 210 0.64 4.30 9.79
CA ILE A 210 0.40 3.36 8.69
C ILE A 210 1.58 2.41 8.46
N VAL A 211 2.82 2.91 8.52
CA VAL A 211 4.03 2.07 8.33
C VAL A 211 4.58 1.51 9.65
N GLY A 212 3.88 1.74 10.77
CA GLY A 212 4.20 1.18 12.08
C GLY A 212 5.42 1.81 12.77
N HIS A 213 5.83 3.01 12.40
CA HIS A 213 6.85 3.78 13.13
C HIS A 213 6.26 4.48 14.36
N MET A 214 4.97 4.81 14.30
CA MET A 214 4.19 5.36 15.39
C MET A 214 2.97 4.47 15.62
N GLU A 215 2.35 4.61 16.78
CA GLU A 215 1.05 4.03 17.10
C GLU A 215 0.16 5.12 17.72
N LEU A 216 -1.05 5.29 17.17
CA LEU A 216 -2.08 6.16 17.73
C LEU A 216 -3.06 5.37 18.61
N LYS A 217 -3.00 5.57 19.93
CA LYS A 217 -3.89 4.95 20.92
C LYS A 217 -4.71 6.01 21.63
N GLU A 218 -6.04 5.94 21.52
CA GLU A 218 -6.95 6.88 22.20
C GLU A 218 -6.61 8.37 21.92
N GLY A 219 -6.19 8.67 20.68
CA GLY A 219 -5.76 10.01 20.27
C GLY A 219 -4.35 10.42 20.73
N LYS A 220 -3.63 9.55 21.44
CA LYS A 220 -2.24 9.78 21.87
C LYS A 220 -1.24 9.06 20.97
N ALA A 221 -0.11 9.70 20.73
CA ALA A 221 0.95 9.21 19.87
C ALA A 221 2.06 8.52 20.67
N TYR A 222 2.46 7.35 20.21
CA TYR A 222 3.55 6.56 20.78
C TYR A 222 4.53 6.13 19.69
N VAL A 223 5.82 6.38 19.86
CA VAL A 223 6.83 5.88 18.92
C VAL A 223 7.08 4.40 19.21
N THR A 224 7.03 3.57 18.17
CA THR A 224 7.28 2.13 18.28
C THR A 224 8.78 1.82 18.27
N LYS A 225 9.18 0.58 18.56
CA LYS A 225 10.59 0.16 18.38
C LYS A 225 11.11 0.33 16.95
N LYS A 226 10.23 0.17 15.94
CA LYS A 226 10.57 0.42 14.54
C LYS A 226 10.86 1.91 14.32
N GLY A 227 10.03 2.79 14.89
CA GLY A 227 10.23 4.24 14.84
C GLY A 227 11.47 4.71 15.60
N GLU A 228 11.77 4.13 16.76
CA GLU A 228 13.00 4.40 17.53
C GLU A 228 14.25 4.11 16.67
N ALA A 229 14.30 2.92 16.06
CA ALA A 229 15.39 2.55 15.16
C ALA A 229 15.48 3.52 13.97
N LYS A 230 14.33 3.88 13.37
CA LYS A 230 14.28 4.83 12.25
C LYS A 230 14.83 6.21 12.61
N VAL A 231 14.48 6.74 13.79
CA VAL A 231 15.02 8.01 14.30
C VAL A 231 16.52 7.91 14.57
N ALA A 232 16.98 6.79 15.16
CA ALA A 232 18.40 6.58 15.42
C ALA A 232 19.20 6.54 14.10
N ASP A 233 18.73 5.82 13.09
CA ASP A 233 19.34 5.76 11.77
C ASP A 233 19.35 7.13 11.08
N PHE A 234 18.25 7.87 11.16
CA PHE A 234 18.19 9.24 10.67
C PHE A 234 19.26 10.12 11.30
N LYS A 235 19.34 10.16 12.64
CA LYS A 235 20.36 10.94 13.36
C LYS A 235 21.77 10.48 13.00
N LYS A 236 22.00 9.19 12.82
CA LYS A 236 23.32 8.68 12.43
C LYS A 236 23.76 9.20 11.05
N GLY A 237 22.82 9.39 10.13
CA GLY A 237 23.07 9.91 8.78
C GLY A 237 23.28 11.43 8.68
N LEU A 238 22.97 12.20 9.73
CA LEU A 238 23.08 13.66 9.72
C LEU A 238 24.48 14.17 10.10
N LYS A 239 24.90 15.26 9.45
CA LYS A 239 26.07 16.05 9.88
C LYS A 239 25.79 16.81 11.19
N PRO A 240 26.82 17.22 11.95
CA PRO A 240 26.64 17.93 13.21
C PRO A 240 25.80 19.22 13.10
N GLU A 241 26.01 20.01 12.06
CA GLU A 241 25.27 21.24 11.78
C GLU A 241 23.78 20.96 11.51
N GLU A 242 23.47 19.85 10.85
CA GLU A 242 22.09 19.45 10.56
C GLU A 242 21.36 18.98 11.83
N LYS A 243 22.04 18.22 12.70
CA LYS A 243 21.49 17.83 14.01
C LYS A 243 21.15 19.04 14.86
N LYS A 244 22.06 20.02 14.89
CA LYS A 244 21.85 21.28 15.59
C LYS A 244 20.67 22.05 15.00
N ALA A 245 20.57 22.16 13.68
CA ALA A 245 19.47 22.88 13.00
C ALA A 245 18.10 22.22 13.25
N LEU A 246 18.04 20.88 13.20
CA LEU A 246 16.79 20.12 13.41
C LEU A 246 16.47 19.88 14.91
N LYS A 247 17.41 20.19 15.80
CA LYS A 247 17.35 19.95 17.25
C LYS A 247 17.02 18.49 17.57
N VAL A 248 17.73 17.56 16.95
CA VAL A 248 17.57 16.09 17.09
C VAL A 248 18.81 15.42 17.65
#